data_AF-A0A7J4UJY6-F1
#
_entry.id   AF-A0A7J4UJY6-F1
#
_cell.length_a   1.000
_cell.length_b   1.000
_cell.length_c   1.000
_cell.angle_alpha   90.00
_cell.angle_beta   90.00
_cell.angle_gamma   90.00
#
_symmetry.space_group_name_H-M   'P 1'
#
loop_
_entity.id
_entity.type
_entity.pdbx_description
1 polymer ?
#
loop_
_entity_poly.entity_id
_entity_poly.type
_entity_poly.pdbx_seq_one_letter_code
_entity_poly.pdbx_strand_id
1 'polypeptide(L)' 'MTEYKCFECRKKIQSEELSKRFVCPQCGSKIFFKPRTKVKKIKAE' A
#
# COMPACT_ATOMS: atom_id res chain seq x y z
N MET A 1 0.61 -12.12 4.05
CA MET A 1 1.32 -11.14 3.19
C MET A 1 0.65 -9.79 3.32
N THR A 2 1.41 -8.71 3.51
CA THR A 2 0.85 -7.37 3.68
C THR A 2 0.89 -6.65 2.34
N GLU A 3 -0.27 -6.33 1.78
CA GLU A 3 -0.35 -5.48 0.60
C GLU A 3 -0.09 -4.03 1.00
N TYR A 4 0.78 -3.36 0.26
CA TYR A 4 1.04 -1.93 0.36
C TYR A 4 0.55 -1.24 -0.89
N LYS A 5 0.11 0.01 -0.77
CA LYS A 5 -0.19 0.87 -1.91
C LYS A 5 0.86 1.95 -2.03
N CYS A 6 1.34 2.14 -3.26
CA CYS A 6 2.16 3.27 -3.67
C CYS A 6 1.35 4.58 -3.58
N PHE A 7 1.95 5.65 -3.03
CA PHE A 7 1.26 6.93 -2.86
C PHE A 7 0.90 7.59 -4.21
N GLU A 8 1.84 7.64 -5.15
CA GLU A 8 1.64 8.37 -6.42
C GLU A 8 0.89 7.52 -7.45
N CYS A 9 1.31 6.27 -7.63
CA CYS A 9 0.76 5.39 -8.65
C CYS A 9 -0.47 4.58 -8.18
N ARG A 10 -0.79 4.59 -6.88
CA ARG A 10 -1.91 3.83 -6.25
C ARG A 10 -1.90 2.32 -6.49
N LYS A 11 -0.83 1.79 -7.08
CA LYS A 11 -0.68 0.36 -7.36
C LYS A 11 -0.44 -0.41 -6.07
N LYS A 12 -1.02 -1.61 -6.03
CA LYS A 12 -0.83 -2.56 -4.94
C LYS A 12 0.48 -3.30 -5.16
N ILE A 13 1.30 -3.37 -4.13
CA ILE A 13 2.60 -4.03 -4.12
C ILE A 13 2.61 -4.97 -2.93
N GLN A 14 3.12 -6.18 -3.11
CA GLN A 14 3.28 -7.16 -2.04
C GLN A 14 4.46 -6.77 -1.15
N SER A 15 4.36 -7.02 0.16
CA SER A 15 5.46 -6.80 1.12
C SER A 15 6.75 -7.52 0.73
N GLU A 16 6.64 -8.63 -0.01
CA GLU A 16 7.75 -9.47 -0.48
C GLU A 16 8.55 -8.83 -1.64
N GLU A 17 7.93 -7.92 -2.38
CA GLU A 17 8.61 -7.17 -3.45
C GLU A 17 9.37 -5.96 -2.86
N LEU A 18 8.85 -5.36 -1.79
CA LEU A 18 9.48 -4.25 -1.07
C LEU A 18 10.76 -4.65 -0.33
N SER A 19 10.86 -5.89 0.15
CA SER A 19 12.07 -6.39 0.83
C SER A 19 13.26 -6.53 -0.12
N LYS A 20 13.02 -6.69 -1.43
CA LYS A 20 14.07 -6.76 -2.45
C LYS A 20 14.50 -5.36 -2.93
N ARG A 21 13.55 -4.44 -3.11
CA ARG A 21 13.80 -3.04 -3.52
C ARG A 21 12.74 -2.11 -2.92
N PHE A 22 13.17 -1.12 -2.13
CA PHE A 22 12.30 -0.09 -1.54
C PHE A 22 11.97 1.05 -2.52
N VAL A 23 11.74 0.72 -3.79
CA VAL A 23 11.44 1.71 -4.84
C VAL A 23 10.29 1.17 -5.66
N CYS A 24 9.25 1.99 -5.88
CA CYS A 24 8.13 1.57 -6.71
C CYS A 24 8.61 1.37 -8.16
N PRO A 25 8.35 0.20 -8.77
CA PRO A 25 8.84 -0.12 -10.11
C PRO A 25 8.25 0.75 -11.23
N GLN A 26 7.22 1.56 -10.95
CA GLN A 26 6.53 2.34 -11.99
C GLN A 26 6.65 3.85 -11.87
N CYS A 27 6.97 4.38 -10.70
CA CYS A 27 7.06 5.82 -10.48
C CYS A 27 8.28 6.23 -9.66
N GLY A 28 9.11 5.28 -9.20
CA GLY A 28 10.31 5.61 -8.42
C GLY A 28 10.03 6.10 -6.99
N SER A 29 8.76 6.22 -6.59
CA SER A 29 8.36 6.67 -5.26
C SER A 29 8.80 5.68 -4.18
N LYS A 30 9.20 6.21 -3.02
CA LYS A 30 9.59 5.45 -1.82
C LYS A 30 8.50 5.46 -0.73
N ILE A 31 7.35 6.09 -1.00
CA ILE A 31 6.27 6.27 -0.04
C ILE A 31 5.18 5.24 -0.30
N PHE A 32 4.98 4.36 0.68
CA PHE A 32 3.98 3.30 0.65
C PHE A 32 3.07 3.40 1.88
N PHE A 33 1.78 3.12 1.70
CA PHE A 33 0.81 3.08 2.80
C PHE A 33 0.06 1.76 2.81
N LYS A 34 -0.35 1.33 4.01
CA LYS A 34 -1.16 0.12 4.17
C LYS A 34 -2.63 0.45 3.92
N PRO A 35 -3.28 -0.11 2.88
CA PRO A 35 -4.71 0.10 2.66
C PRO A 35 -5.52 -0.53 3.79
N ARG A 36 -6.68 0.06 4.11
CA ARG A 36 -7.66 -0.58 4.99
C ARG A 36 -8.24 -1.80 4.29
N THR A 37 -8.15 -2.96 4.92
CA THR A 37 -8.75 -4.22 4.45
C THR A 37 -10.16 -4.45 5.00
N LYS A 38 -10.44 -3.94 6.20
CA LYS A 38 -11.74 -4.12 6.87
C LYS A 38 -12.54 -2.82 6.85
N VAL A 39 -13.75 -2.89 6.31
CA VAL A 39 -14.72 -1.80 6.40
C VAL A 39 -15.34 -1.85 7.80
N LYS A 40 -15.13 -0.81 8.59
CA LYS A 40 -15.77 -0.67 9.91
C LYS A 40 -17.08 0.09 9.73
N LYS A 41 -18.21 -0.55 10.05
CA LYS A 41 -19.50 0.14 10.14
C LYS A 41 -19.56 0.84 11.50
N ILE A 42 -19.74 2.15 11.49
CA ILE A 42 -19.82 2.99 12.68
C ILE A 42 -21.25 3.52 12.74
N LYS A 43 -21.90 3.44 13.90
CA LYS A 43 -23.22 4.06 14.10
C LYS A 43 -23.03 5.58 14.14
N ALA A 44 -23.85 6.33 13.42
CA ALA A 44 -23.96 7.76 13.65
C ALA A 44 -24.70 7.94 14.98
N GLU A 45 -24.09 8.67 15.92
CA GLU A 45 -24.77 9.13 17.14
C GLU A 45 -25.83 10.19 16.83
#